data_AF-A0A971SVK1-F1
#
_entry.id   AF-A0A971SVK1-F1
#
_cell.length_a   1.000
_cell.length_b   1.000
_cell.length_c   1.000
_cell.angle_alpha   90.00
_cell.angle_beta   90.00
_cell.angle_gamma   90.00
#
_symmetry.space_group_name_H-M   'P 1'
#
loop_
_entity.id
_entity.type
_entity.pdbx_description
1 polymer ?
#
loop_
_entity_poly.entity_id
_entity_poly.type
_entity_poly.pdbx_seq_one_letter_code
_entity_poly.pdbx_strand_id
1 'polypeptide(L)'
;MLDRQNYLKVKLFLKYSREVHGRSVLQISIDCEHLKALLLWAGSQPLGSAHAFNTSLSDFLFQKVDKGLDQTELQNVLNTNQNFLLWVKAMFPVEFQSIRLSWIMKITAISKGKEVII
;
A
#
# COMPACT_ATOMS: atom_id res chain seq x y z
N MET A 1 6.76 9.20 -13.42
CA MET A 1 7.35 10.08 -12.38
C MET A 1 6.61 9.82 -11.08
N LEU A 2 7.30 9.72 -9.94
CA LEU A 2 6.68 9.50 -8.63
C LEU A 2 6.36 10.83 -7.96
N ASP A 3 5.25 10.90 -7.24
CA ASP A 3 4.96 12.02 -6.35
C ASP A 3 5.95 12.05 -5.18
N ARG A 4 6.59 13.21 -4.98
CA ARG A 4 7.63 13.39 -3.96
C ARG A 4 7.06 13.29 -2.55
N GLN A 5 5.84 13.77 -2.32
CA GLN A 5 5.24 13.78 -0.99
C GLN A 5 4.87 12.37 -0.54
N ASN A 6 4.34 11.55 -1.45
CA ASN A 6 4.09 10.13 -1.22
C ASN A 6 5.39 9.40 -0.81
N TYR A 7 6.49 9.63 -1.54
CA TYR A 7 7.78 9.03 -1.22
C TYR A 7 8.31 9.44 0.17
N LEU A 8 8.19 10.71 0.53
CA LEU A 8 8.61 11.18 1.85
C LEU A 8 7.76 10.58 2.98
N LYS A 9 6.45 10.41 2.77
CA LYS A 9 5.58 9.75 3.74
C LYS A 9 5.94 8.28 3.92
N VAL A 10 6.26 7.56 2.85
CA VAL A 10 6.77 6.18 2.94
C VAL A 10 8.06 6.13 3.75
N LYS A 11 9.01 7.03 3.49
CA LYS A 11 10.25 7.12 4.28
C LYS A 11 9.98 7.37 5.77
N LEU A 12 9.06 8.28 6.07
CA LEU A 12 8.70 8.60 7.45
C LEU A 12 8.03 7.42 8.14
N PHE A 13 7.14 6.71 7.46
CA PHE A 13 6.49 5.50 7.98
C PHE A 13 7.50 4.40 8.29
N LEU A 14 8.48 4.14 7.41
CA LEU A 14 9.52 3.13 7.65
C LEU A 14 10.40 3.51 8.84
N LYS A 15 10.77 4.80 8.96
CA LYS A 15 11.49 5.31 10.13
C LYS A 15 10.69 5.10 11.42
N TYR A 16 9.42 5.52 11.43
CA TYR A 16 8.50 5.31 12.55
C TYR A 16 8.38 3.82 12.91
N SER A 17 8.25 2.95 11.92
CA SER A 17 8.11 1.51 12.13
C SER A 17 9.37 0.87 12.74
N ARG A 18 10.56 1.39 12.41
CA ARG A 18 11.83 0.96 13.01
C ARG A 18 11.97 1.46 14.45
N GLU A 19 11.74 2.75 14.65
CA GLU A 19 12.03 3.43 15.92
C GLU A 19 10.97 3.22 16.99
N VAL A 20 9.69 3.14 16.59
CA VAL A 20 8.55 3.03 17.52
C VAL A 20 8.04 1.61 17.64
N HIS A 21 7.91 0.88 16.52
CA HIS A 21 7.43 -0.52 16.54
C HIS A 21 8.57 -1.54 16.63
N GLY A 22 9.83 -1.11 16.69
CA GLY A 22 10.99 -2.00 16.88
C GLY A 22 11.23 -2.99 15.74
N ARG A 23 10.63 -2.79 14.55
CA ARG A 23 10.78 -3.71 13.40
C ARG A 23 12.25 -3.85 13.02
N SER A 24 12.69 -5.05 12.67
CA SER A 24 14.08 -5.33 12.27
C SER A 24 14.46 -4.63 10.96
N VAL A 25 15.77 -4.48 10.70
CA VAL A 25 16.26 -3.93 9.42
C VAL A 25 15.73 -4.74 8.23
N LEU A 26 15.71 -6.06 8.35
CA LEU A 26 15.17 -6.95 7.33
C LEU A 26 13.68 -6.69 7.07
N GLN A 27 12.88 -6.55 8.13
CA GLN A 27 11.45 -6.24 8.00
C GLN A 27 11.22 -4.87 7.33
N ILE A 28 12.03 -3.86 7.66
CA ILE A 28 11.96 -2.54 7.01
C ILE A 28 12.31 -2.61 5.53
N SER A 29 13.32 -3.40 5.15
CA SER A 29 13.66 -3.61 3.74
C SER A 29 12.52 -4.26 2.97
N ILE A 30 11.89 -5.29 3.56
CA ILE A 30 10.71 -5.97 2.98
C ILE A 30 9.54 -4.98 2.84
N ASP A 31 9.22 -4.23 3.90
CA ASP A 31 8.13 -3.24 3.85
C ASP A 31 8.40 -2.15 2.80
N CYS A 32 9.67 -1.76 2.62
CA CYS A 32 10.07 -0.81 1.58
C CYS A 32 9.74 -1.36 0.18
N GLU A 33 10.07 -2.62 -0.11
CA GLU A 33 9.73 -3.25 -1.39
C GLU A 33 8.21 -3.33 -1.60
N HIS A 34 7.44 -3.68 -0.56
CA HIS A 34 5.98 -3.70 -0.64
C HIS A 34 5.38 -2.31 -0.92
N LEU A 35 5.90 -1.26 -0.28
CA LEU A 35 5.41 0.11 -0.45
C LEU A 35 5.84 0.74 -1.77
N LYS A 36 6.91 0.25 -2.42
CA LYS A 36 7.23 0.65 -3.80
C LYS A 36 6.09 0.32 -4.74
N ALA A 37 5.37 -0.80 -4.55
CA ALA A 37 4.24 -1.16 -5.39
C ALA A 37 3.12 -0.11 -5.31
N LEU A 38 2.84 0.42 -4.12
CA LEU A 38 1.88 1.52 -3.92
C LEU A 38 2.34 2.84 -4.53
N LEU A 39 3.62 3.19 -4.41
CA LEU A 39 4.17 4.38 -5.06
C LEU A 39 4.06 4.28 -6.59
N LEU A 40 4.35 3.11 -7.16
CA LEU A 40 4.21 2.87 -8.59
C LEU A 40 2.76 2.95 -9.05
N TRP A 41 1.84 2.39 -8.27
CA TRP A 41 0.41 2.46 -8.54
C TRP A 41 -0.12 3.90 -8.51
N ALA A 42 0.27 4.68 -7.50
CA ALA A 42 -0.14 6.08 -7.39
C ALA A 42 0.54 6.98 -8.44
N GLY A 43 1.75 6.63 -8.89
CA GLY A 43 2.51 7.42 -9.84
C GLY A 43 2.73 8.84 -9.32
N SER A 44 2.27 9.84 -10.08
CA SER A 44 2.32 11.25 -9.72
C SER A 44 1.09 11.76 -8.97
N GLN A 45 0.10 10.91 -8.70
CA GLN A 45 -1.12 11.30 -8.00
C GLN A 45 -0.90 11.24 -6.47
N PRO A 46 -1.43 12.19 -5.70
CA PRO A 46 -1.28 12.19 -4.24
C PRO A 46 -2.06 11.03 -3.63
N LEU A 47 -1.46 10.30 -2.68
CA LEU A 47 -2.14 9.17 -2.04
C LEU A 47 -3.38 9.59 -1.24
N GLY A 48 -3.48 10.86 -0.83
CA GLY A 48 -4.69 11.43 -0.22
C GLY A 48 -5.95 11.32 -1.10
N SER A 49 -5.82 11.15 -2.42
CA SER A 49 -6.96 10.95 -3.34
C SER A 49 -7.05 9.51 -3.89
N ALA A 50 -6.35 8.55 -3.29
CA ALA A 50 -6.26 7.17 -3.76
C ALA A 50 -7.62 6.46 -3.99
N HIS A 51 -8.67 6.85 -3.26
CA HIS A 51 -10.02 6.32 -3.43
C HIS A 51 -10.66 6.67 -4.79
N ALA A 52 -10.16 7.69 -5.48
CA ALA A 52 -10.67 8.19 -6.75
C ALA A 52 -9.82 7.73 -7.95
N PHE A 53 -8.80 6.89 -7.74
CA PHE A 53 -7.98 6.38 -8.83
C PHE A 53 -8.78 5.41 -9.71
N ASN A 54 -8.56 5.46 -11.02
CA ASN A 54 -9.31 4.64 -11.99
C ASN A 54 -9.07 3.14 -11.83
N THR A 55 -7.88 2.75 -11.37
CA THR A 55 -7.49 1.35 -11.15
C THR A 55 -7.34 1.11 -9.66
N SER A 56 -7.98 0.06 -9.13
CA SER A 56 -7.80 -0.30 -7.73
C SER A 56 -6.38 -0.81 -7.47
N LEU A 57 -5.86 -0.61 -6.25
CA LEU A 57 -4.54 -1.13 -5.87
C LEU A 57 -4.49 -2.66 -6.04
N SER A 58 -5.56 -3.36 -5.67
CA SER A 58 -5.65 -4.81 -5.82
C SER A 58 -5.53 -5.23 -7.29
N ASP A 59 -6.28 -4.60 -8.21
CA ASP A 59 -6.20 -4.92 -9.64
C ASP A 59 -4.80 -4.66 -10.22
N PHE A 60 -4.16 -3.56 -9.82
CA PHE A 60 -2.78 -3.26 -10.22
C PHE A 60 -1.80 -4.34 -9.74
N LEU A 61 -1.96 -4.83 -8.51
CA LEU A 61 -1.11 -5.88 -7.95
C LEU A 61 -1.39 -7.25 -8.59
N PHE A 62 -2.66 -7.58 -8.88
CA PHE A 62 -3.02 -8.82 -9.58
C PHE A 62 -2.38 -8.92 -10.96
N GLN A 63 -2.31 -7.82 -11.71
CA GLN A 63 -1.59 -7.80 -13.00
C GLN A 63 -0.08 -8.10 -12.85
N LYS A 64 0.48 -7.97 -11.65
CA LYS A 64 1.86 -8.40 -11.34
C LYS A 64 1.94 -9.85 -10.85
N VAL A 65 0.88 -10.40 -10.28
CA VAL A 65 0.79 -11.80 -9.82
C VAL A 65 0.89 -12.76 -10.99
N ASP A 66 0.24 -12.44 -12.12
CA ASP A 66 0.38 -13.18 -13.39
C ASP A 66 1.84 -13.24 -13.90
N LYS A 67 2.75 -12.46 -13.30
CA LYS A 67 4.19 -12.41 -13.61
C LYS A 67 5.07 -13.06 -12.54
N GLY A 68 4.51 -13.83 -11.60
CA GLY A 68 5.26 -14.70 -10.69
C GLY A 68 5.24 -14.32 -9.20
N LEU A 69 4.26 -13.54 -8.73
CA LEU A 69 4.08 -13.31 -7.28
C LEU A 69 3.17 -14.40 -6.71
N ASP A 70 3.57 -15.08 -5.62
CA ASP A 70 2.67 -16.02 -4.96
C ASP A 70 1.58 -15.31 -4.13
N GLN A 71 0.50 -16.03 -3.81
CA GLN A 71 -0.66 -15.47 -3.11
C GLN A 71 -0.36 -14.97 -1.68
N THR A 72 0.61 -15.61 -1.00
CA THR A 72 1.01 -15.22 0.36
C THR A 72 1.74 -13.88 0.31
N GLU A 73 2.65 -13.73 -0.65
CA GLU A 73 3.38 -12.50 -0.86
C GLU A 73 2.46 -11.35 -1.29
N LEU A 74 1.48 -11.62 -2.16
CA LEU A 74 0.44 -10.65 -2.49
C LEU A 74 -0.29 -10.15 -1.24
N GLN A 75 -0.67 -11.06 -0.34
CA GLN A 75 -1.34 -10.69 0.91
C GLN A 75 -0.43 -9.85 1.82
N ASN A 76 0.87 -10.18 1.90
CA ASN A 76 1.85 -9.39 2.66
C ASN A 76 1.99 -7.97 2.11
N VAL A 77 2.04 -7.83 0.78
CA VAL A 77 2.04 -6.52 0.11
C VAL A 77 0.77 -5.73 0.47
N LEU A 78 -0.41 -6.34 0.35
CA LEU A 78 -1.68 -5.67 0.67
C LEU A 78 -1.76 -5.24 2.14
N ASN A 79 -1.35 -6.12 3.07
CA ASN A 79 -1.31 -5.82 4.50
C ASN A 79 -0.37 -4.65 4.82
N THR A 80 0.82 -4.63 4.21
CA THR A 80 1.80 -3.55 4.40
C THR A 80 1.25 -2.21 3.91
N ASN A 81 0.61 -2.22 2.73
CA ASN A 81 -0.02 -1.03 2.15
C ASN A 81 -1.21 -0.53 2.99
N GLN A 82 -2.03 -1.43 3.52
CA GLN A 82 -3.11 -1.08 4.43
C GLN A 82 -2.58 -0.43 5.71
N ASN A 83 -1.56 -1.02 6.34
CA ASN A 83 -0.95 -0.48 7.56
C ASN A 83 -0.37 0.91 7.34
N PHE A 84 0.30 1.13 6.20
CA PHE A 84 0.78 2.45 5.81
C PHE A 84 -0.38 3.45 5.64
N LEU A 85 -1.45 3.07 4.93
CA LEU A 85 -2.60 3.95 4.67
C LEU A 85 -3.36 4.31 5.95
N LEU A 86 -3.47 3.38 6.90
CA LEU A 86 -3.96 3.64 8.24
C LEU A 86 -3.10 4.66 8.97
N TRP A 87 -1.77 4.46 8.95
CA TRP A 87 -0.84 5.33 9.64
C TRP A 87 -0.84 6.74 9.06
N VAL A 88 -0.82 6.91 7.73
CA VAL A 88 -0.89 8.27 7.13
C VAL A 88 -2.23 8.93 7.37
N LYS A 89 -3.33 8.18 7.45
CA LYS A 89 -4.63 8.75 7.82
C LYS A 89 -4.63 9.30 9.25
N ALA A 90 -3.93 8.63 10.18
CA ALA A 90 -3.78 9.09 11.55
C ALA A 90 -2.81 10.28 11.67
N MET A 91 -1.68 10.24 10.95
CA MET A 91 -0.63 11.28 11.05
C MET A 91 -0.90 12.52 10.21
N PHE A 92 -1.67 12.40 9.13
CA PHE A 92 -2.00 13.48 8.19
C PHE A 92 -3.52 13.57 7.95
N PRO A 93 -4.34 13.78 8.99
CA PRO A 93 -5.79 13.63 8.91
C PRO A 93 -6.44 14.59 7.91
N VAL A 94 -5.91 15.81 7.75
CA VAL A 94 -6.41 16.80 6.78
C VAL A 94 -6.15 16.36 5.34
N GLU A 95 -4.95 15.87 5.04
CA GLU A 95 -4.57 15.43 3.69
C GLU A 95 -5.30 14.14 3.29
N PHE A 96 -5.54 13.25 4.25
CA PHE A 96 -6.19 11.94 4.04
C PHE A 96 -7.67 11.92 4.48
N GLN A 97 -8.30 13.09 4.61
CA GLN A 97 -9.69 13.20 5.08
C GLN A 97 -10.68 12.51 4.15
N SER A 98 -10.44 12.58 2.84
CA SER A 98 -11.34 12.07 1.81
C SER A 98 -11.33 10.53 1.72
N ILE A 99 -10.26 9.89 2.20
CA ILE A 99 -10.17 8.43 2.24
C ILE A 99 -10.97 7.91 3.42
N ARG A 100 -12.05 7.18 3.13
CA ARG A 100 -12.86 6.52 4.16
C ARG A 100 -12.09 5.35 4.79
N LEU A 101 -12.20 5.17 6.10
CA LEU A 101 -11.61 4.03 6.80
C LEU A 101 -12.09 2.69 6.21
N SER A 102 -13.38 2.60 5.86
CA SER A 102 -13.96 1.41 5.23
C SER A 102 -13.38 1.09 3.85
N TRP A 103 -12.83 2.09 3.13
CA TRP A 103 -12.10 1.86 1.88
C TRP A 103 -10.73 1.23 2.17
N ILE A 104 -10.00 1.75 3.17
CA ILE A 104 -8.70 1.19 3.59
C ILE A 104 -8.86 -0.27 4.06
N MET A 105 -9.93 -0.58 4.80
CA MET A 105 -10.22 -1.94 5.26
C MET A 105 -10.48 -2.95 4.13
N LYS A 106 -10.92 -2.48 2.96
CA LYS A 106 -11.20 -3.35 1.80
C LYS A 106 -9.95 -3.74 1.01
N ILE A 107 -8.81 -3.08 1.24
CA ILE A 107 -7.55 -3.36 0.51
C ILE A 107 -7.06 -4.79 0.77
N THR A 108 -7.30 -5.34 1.96
CA THR A 108 -6.82 -6.69 2.34
C THR A 108 -7.69 -7.84 1.84
N ALA A 109 -8.86 -7.55 1.25
CA ALA A 109 -9.74 -8.58 0.75
C ALA A 109 -9.32 -9.01 -0.65
N ILE A 110 -8.44 -10.00 -0.73
CA ILE A 110 -8.41 -10.87 -1.92
C ILE A 110 -9.77 -11.58 -1.93
N SER A 111 -10.69 -11.13 -2.76
CA SER A 111 -11.93 -11.88 -2.98
C SER A 111 -11.54 -13.23 -3.55
N LYS A 112 -11.78 -14.30 -2.78
CA LYS A 112 -11.62 -15.71 -3.18
C LYS A 112 -12.36 -16.09 -4.48
N GLY A 113 -13.10 -15.17 -5.11
CA GLY A 113 -13.87 -15.41 -6.34
C GLY A 113 -13.19 -14.99 -7.65
N LYS A 114 -11.98 -14.43 -7.65
CA LYS A 114 -11.14 -14.39 -8.88
C LYS A 114 -10.32 -15.68 -8.92
N GLU A 115 -11.00 -16.82 -9.02
CA GLU A 115 -10.35 -18.04 -9.49
C GLU A 115 -9.85 -17.74 -10.90
N VAL A 116 -8.53 -17.76 -11.06
CA VAL A 116 -7.90 -17.80 -12.38
C VAL A 116 -8.44 -19.05 -13.06
N ILE A 117 -9.31 -18.85 -14.05
CA ILE A 117 -9.65 -19.90 -14.99
C ILE A 117 -8.34 -20.17 -15.75
N ILE A 118 -7.68 -21.28 -15.41
CA ILE A 118 -6.55 -21.85 -16.15
C ILE A 118 -7.10 -22.48 -17.42
#